data_AF-A0A8J3A3E0-F1
#
_entry.id   AF-A0A8J3A3E0-F1
#
_cell.length_a   1.000
_cell.length_b   1.000
_cell.length_c   1.000
_cell.angle_alpha   90.00
_cell.angle_beta   90.00
_cell.angle_gamma   90.00
#
_symmetry.space_group_name_H-M   'P 1'
#
loop_
_entity.id
_entity.type
_entity.pdbx_description
1 polymer ?
#
loop_
_entity_poly.entity_id
_entity_poly.type
_entity_poly.pdbx_seq_one_letter_code
_entity_poly.pdbx_strand_id
1 'polypeptide(L)' 'MSTVENVIERIRAYKRETGISLDAFAKQAGLGGETSLRNFNKPEWSPTANTLRMLEAIIPEDYQPSEQVSDAA' A
#
# COMPACT_ATOMS: atom_id res chain seq x y z
N MET A 1 -11.27 -5.40 -13.08
CA MET A 1 -9.85 -5.04 -13.27
C MET A 1 -9.48 -4.15 -12.09
N SER A 2 -8.61 -4.59 -11.18
CA SER A 2 -8.13 -3.71 -10.12
C SER A 2 -7.23 -2.65 -10.74
N THR A 3 -7.61 -1.38 -10.66
CA THR A 3 -6.78 -0.28 -11.12
C THR A 3 -5.56 -0.14 -10.21
N VAL A 4 -4.50 0.51 -10.69
CA VAL A 4 -3.31 0.80 -9.87
C VAL A 4 -3.69 1.60 -8.62
N GLU A 5 -4.69 2.47 -8.73
CA GLU A 5 -5.25 3.25 -7.63
C GLU A 5 -5.86 2.35 -6.55
N ASN A 6 -6.67 1.34 -6.91
CA ASN A 6 -7.25 0.41 -5.94
C ASN A 6 -6.17 -0.35 -5.14
N VAL A 7 -5.05 -0.69 -5.79
CA VAL A 7 -3.91 -1.34 -5.13
C VAL A 7 -3.23 -0.37 -4.16
N ILE A 8 -2.99 0.87 -4.58
CA ILE A 8 -2.40 1.91 -3.72
C ILE A 8 -3.27 2.16 -2.49
N GLU A 9 -4.58 2.25 -2.67
CA GLU A 9 -5.54 2.44 -1.57
C GLU A 9 -5.56 1.25 -0.61
N ARG A 10 -5.58 0.02 -1.13
CA ARG A 10 -5.49 -1.21 -0.32
C ARG A 10 -4.23 -1.24 0.53
N ILE A 11 -3.08 -0.93 -0.05
CA ILE A 11 -1.79 -0.87 0.65
C ILE A 11 -1.82 0.20 1.75
N ARG A 12 -2.38 1.38 1.46
CA ARG A 12 -2.52 2.48 2.44
C ARG A 12 -3.44 2.10 3.59
N ALA A 13 -4.57 1.48 3.30
CA ALA A 13 -5.51 1.01 4.31
C ALA A 13 -4.85 -0.01 5.23
N TYR A 14 -4.14 -1.01 4.67
CA TYR A 14 -3.45 -2.03 5.45
C TYR A 14 -2.39 -1.42 6.38
N LYS A 15 -1.54 -0.53 5.85
CA LYS A 15 -0.52 0.17 6.66
C LYS A 15 -1.14 1.00 7.79
N ARG A 16 -2.28 1.64 7.52
CA ARG A 16 -2.99 2.47 8.50
C ARG A 16 -3.61 1.63 9.61
N GLU A 17 -4.23 0.50 9.27
CA GLU A 17 -4.88 -0.40 10.23
C GLU A 17 -3.88 -1.18 11.08
N THR A 18 -2.75 -1.60 10.50
CA THR A 18 -1.69 -2.32 11.23
C THR A 18 -0.87 -1.45 12.18
N GLY A 19 -0.87 -0.12 11.98
CA GLY A 19 -0.14 0.82 12.83
C GLY A 19 1.39 0.72 12.76
N ILE A 20 1.95 -0.07 11.85
CA ILE A 20 3.40 -0.22 11.66
C ILE A 20 4.03 1.06 11.11
N SER A 21 5.30 1.29 11.46
CA SER A 21 6.05 2.43 10.92
C SER A 21 6.34 2.24 9.43
N LEU A 22 6.53 3.35 8.71
CA LEU A 22 6.78 3.31 7.27
C LEU A 22 8.11 2.61 6.92
N ASP A 23 9.11 2.77 7.79
CA ASP A 23 10.40 2.08 7.68
C ASP A 23 10.26 0.56 7.90
N ALA A 24 9.50 0.14 8.93
CA ALA A 24 9.23 -1.28 9.16
C ALA A 24 8.45 -1.90 8.01
N PHE A 25 7.46 -1.18 7.47
CA PHE A 25 6.68 -1.61 6.32
C PHE A 25 7.55 -1.78 5.07
N ALA A 26 8.43 -0.79 4.79
CA ALA A 26 9.39 -0.88 3.70
C ALA A 26 10.31 -2.10 3.85
N LYS A 27 10.85 -2.33 5.05
CA LYS A 27 11.73 -3.47 5.33
C LYS A 27 11.02 -4.82 5.18
N GLN A 28 9.77 -4.93 5.65
CA GLN A 28 8.96 -6.14 5.48
C GLN A 28 8.71 -6.46 4.01
N ALA A 29 8.47 -5.43 3.19
CA ALA A 29 8.33 -5.58 1.74
C ALA A 29 9.67 -5.82 1.01
N GLY A 30 10.81 -5.78 1.71
CA GLY A 30 12.14 -5.90 1.09
C GLY A 30 12.61 -4.65 0.33
N LEU A 31 12.02 -3.48 0.62
CA LEU A 31 12.45 -2.19 0.08
C LEU A 31 13.61 -1.62 0.90
N GLY A 32 14.41 -0.74 0.28
CA GLY A 32 15.62 -0.13 0.87
C GLY A 32 15.39 0.85 2.02
N GLY A 33 14.29 0.72 2.77
CA GLY A 33 13.90 1.57 3.90
C GLY A 33 12.94 2.70 3.54
N GLU A 34 12.72 3.59 4.52
CA GLU A 34 11.73 4.69 4.45
C GLU A 34 11.85 5.57 3.19
N THR A 35 13.06 5.77 2.66
CA THR A 35 13.31 6.58 1.46
C THR A 35 12.55 6.07 0.23
N SER A 36 12.36 4.76 0.12
CA SER A 36 11.60 4.13 -0.97
C SER A 36 10.10 4.45 -0.89
N LEU A 37 9.61 4.78 0.30
CA LEU A 37 8.21 5.11 0.60
C LEU A 37 8.02 6.58 0.99
N ARG A 38 9.00 7.46 0.75
CA ARG A 38 8.96 8.88 1.21
C ARG A 38 7.67 9.63 0.87
N ASN A 39 7.07 9.33 -0.29
CA ASN A 39 5.83 9.96 -0.74
C ASN A 39 4.57 9.12 -0.47
N PHE A 40 4.65 8.00 0.27
CA PHE A 40 3.57 7.03 0.44
C PHE A 40 2.21 7.63 0.80
N ASN A 41 2.18 8.62 1.71
CA ASN A 41 0.95 9.29 2.15
C ASN A 41 0.47 10.42 1.22
N LYS A 42 1.20 10.70 0.14
CA LYS A 42 0.93 11.83 -0.74
C LYS A 42 0.17 11.39 -2.00
N PRO A 43 -0.77 12.18 -2.52
CA PRO A 43 -1.52 11.83 -3.72
C PRO A 43 -0.63 11.67 -4.96
N GLU A 44 0.49 12.38 -5.04
CA GLU A 44 1.48 12.27 -6.13
C GLU A 44 2.38 11.02 -6.05
N TRP A 45 2.13 10.12 -5.10
CA TRP A 45 2.90 8.89 -5.00
C TRP A 45 2.66 7.98 -6.20
N SER A 46 3.69 7.86 -7.04
CA SER A 46 3.70 6.99 -8.22
C SER A 46 4.72 5.86 -8.04
N PRO A 47 4.39 4.81 -7.27
CA PRO A 47 5.26 3.66 -7.10
C PRO A 47 5.35 2.84 -8.39
N THR A 48 6.47 2.14 -8.58
CA THR A 48 6.60 1.20 -9.70
C THR A 48 5.70 -0.01 -9.49
N ALA A 49 5.33 -0.70 -10.57
CA ALA A 49 4.62 -1.97 -10.48
C ALA A 49 5.38 -3.01 -9.63
N ASN A 50 6.72 -2.97 -9.62
CA ASN A 50 7.52 -3.85 -8.77
C ASN A 50 7.34 -3.51 -7.28
N THR A 51 7.40 -2.22 -6.93
CA THR A 51 7.14 -1.74 -5.56
C THR A 51 5.75 -2.14 -5.08
N LEU A 52 4.73 -1.99 -5.91
CA LEU A 52 3.36 -2.39 -5.58
C LEU A 52 3.25 -3.90 -5.31
N ARG A 53 3.88 -4.74 -6.15
CA ARG A 53 3.90 -6.20 -5.91
C ARG A 53 4.60 -6.58 -4.61
N MET A 54 5.72 -5.92 -4.31
CA MET A 54 6.46 -6.15 -3.06
C MET A 54 5.64 -5.77 -1.82
N LEU A 55 4.90 -4.66 -1.89
CA LEU A 55 4.01 -4.21 -0.82
C LEU A 55 2.73 -5.07 -0.73
N GLU A 56 2.17 -5.54 -1.84
CA GLU A 56 1.03 -6.47 -1.82
C GLU A 56 1.41 -7.84 -1.25
N ALA A 57 2.64 -8.31 -1.48
CA ALA A 57 3.09 -9.62 -0.99
C ALA A 57 3.09 -9.77 0.55
N ILE A 58 3.08 -8.66 1.28
CA ILE A 58 2.99 -8.64 2.76
C ILE A 58 1.56 -8.44 3.27
N ILE A 59 0.61 -8.18 2.37
CA ILE A 59 -0.80 -8.02 2.67
C ILE A 59 -1.47 -9.39 2.49
N PRO A 60 -2.19 -9.90 3.50
CA PRO A 60 -2.93 -11.16 3.36
C PRO A 60 -3.91 -11.10 2.18
N GLU A 61 -4.07 -12.20 1.43
CA GLU A 61 -4.99 -12.25 0.30
C GLU A 61 -6.46 -12.06 0.72
N ASP A 62 -6.79 -12.51 1.93
CA ASP A 62 -8.11 -12.36 2.57
C ASP A 62 -8.33 -10.98 3.19
N TYR A 63 -7.29 -10.14 3.24
CA TYR A 63 -7.44 -8.76 3.71
C TYR A 63 -8.46 -8.03 2.84
N GLN A 64 -9.47 -7.43 3.45
CA GLN A 64 -10.42 -6.54 2.81
C GLN A 64 -10.38 -5.23 3.59
N PRO A 65 -9.95 -4.11 2.98
CA PRO A 65 -9.95 -2.84 3.67
C PRO A 65 -11.37 -2.48 4.10
N SER A 66 -11.51 -2.02 5.34
CA SER A 66 -12.80 -1.68 5.96
C SER A 66 -13.52 -0.53 5.25
N GLU A 67 -12.76 0.33 4.58
CA GLU A 67 -13.25 1.39 3.68
C GLU A 67 -13.12 0.93 2.23
N GLN A 68 -14.01 0.08 1.76
CA GLN A 68 -14.30 0.04 0.33
C GLN A 68 -15.05 1.34 0.02
N VAL A 69 -14.37 2.32 -0.58
CA VAL A 69 -15.04 3.46 -1.18
C VAL A 69 -15.92 2.89 -2.30
N SER A 70 -17.18 2.66 -1.96
CA SER A 70 -18.24 2.29 -2.87
C SER A 70 -18.43 3.43 -3.85
N ASP A 71 -17.75 3.36 -4.99
CA ASP A 71 -18.08 4.20 -6.14
C ASP A 71 -19.34 3.60 -6.79
N ALA A 72 -20.47 4.02 -6.25
CA ALA A 72 -21.79 3.79 -6.78
C ALA A 72 -22.46 5.16 -6.94
N ALA A 73 -22.26 5.79 -8.10
CA ALA A 73 -23.14 6.82 -8.66
C ALA A 73 -22.89 6.99 -10.16
#